data_AF-A0A382YQ02-F1
#
_entry.id   AF-A0A382YQ02-F1
#
_cell.length_a   1.000
_cell.length_b   1.000
_cell.length_c   1.000
_cell.angle_alpha   90.00
_cell.angle_beta   90.00
_cell.angle_gamma   90.00
#
_symmetry.space_group_name_H-M   'P 1'
#
loop_
_entity.id
_entity.type
_entity.pdbx_description
1 polymer ?
#
loop_
_entity_poly.entity_id
_entity_poly.type
_entity_poly.pdbx_seq_one_letter_code
_entity_poly.pdbx_strand_id
1 'polypeptide(L)'
;NFSENEILCILERECKLFEEILENPPDFVLMFTPFFHHEALFYDLCKFKNVKVLDIYQSRLPSHSVISLKDKLQKFNTFQNDDSFESFSDLRRYVNNIASKDNFGFQNQDFQNSKKNLVKAGLNFLLNPDYKLPQTHYTYFGRTKFKVLQNYSMNSLKVKRRKKFIDNNFIFKPTGEKFVLYPLQLDSESSLLINSPFHINQIEIIKNIAKSLPINYKLYVKEHPSAKYRNWRSIETYEKISSLPNVQLVHPEAESNNFLEK
;
A
#
# COMPACT_ATOMS: atom_id res chain seq x y z
N ASN A 1 -21.02 -1.14 -8.18
CA ASN A 1 -19.99 -0.98 -9.22
C ASN A 1 -20.51 0.02 -10.23
N PHE A 2 -19.65 0.93 -10.68
CA PHE A 2 -19.99 1.81 -11.81
C PHE A 2 -20.05 0.97 -13.10
N SER A 3 -20.95 1.35 -14.00
CA SER A 3 -20.98 0.88 -15.38
C SER A 3 -19.79 1.44 -16.16
N GLU A 4 -19.48 0.83 -17.30
CA GLU A 4 -18.42 1.29 -18.20
C GLU A 4 -18.62 2.75 -18.61
N ASN A 5 -19.84 3.13 -19.01
CA ASN A 5 -20.17 4.50 -19.38
C ASN A 5 -19.99 5.48 -18.21
N GLU A 6 -20.33 5.09 -16.98
CA GLU A 6 -20.08 5.93 -15.81
C GLU A 6 -18.58 6.11 -15.55
N ILE A 7 -17.77 5.07 -15.72
CA ILE A 7 -16.31 5.14 -15.58
C ILE A 7 -15.73 6.09 -16.63
N LEU A 8 -16.12 5.94 -17.90
CA LEU A 8 -15.66 6.81 -18.98
C LEU A 8 -16.08 8.27 -18.76
N CYS A 9 -17.32 8.50 -18.32
CA CYS A 9 -17.79 9.84 -17.97
C CYS A 9 -17.01 10.48 -16.81
N ILE A 10 -16.59 9.69 -15.81
CA ILE A 10 -15.75 10.20 -14.72
C ILE A 10 -14.37 10.58 -15.26
N LEU A 11 -13.74 9.69 -16.04
CA LEU A 11 -12.42 9.95 -16.64
C LEU A 11 -12.43 11.18 -17.56
N GLU A 12 -13.45 11.33 -18.40
CA GLU A 12 -13.61 12.47 -19.28
C GLU A 12 -13.69 13.78 -18.48
N ARG A 13 -14.43 13.79 -17.38
CA ARG A 13 -14.56 14.97 -16.50
C ARG A 13 -13.25 15.28 -15.78
N GLU A 14 -12.52 14.27 -15.32
CA GLU A 14 -11.18 14.45 -14.73
C GLU A 14 -10.22 15.08 -15.74
N CYS A 15 -10.17 14.55 -16.98
CA CYS A 15 -9.36 15.11 -18.06
C CYS A 15 -9.73 16.58 -18.35
N LYS A 16 -11.02 16.87 -18.57
CA LYS A 16 -11.49 18.24 -18.86
C LYS A 16 -11.12 19.23 -17.76
N LEU A 17 -11.28 18.84 -16.49
CA LEU A 17 -10.88 19.66 -15.36
C LEU A 17 -9.37 19.93 -15.35
N PHE A 18 -8.55 18.90 -15.58
CA PHE A 18 -7.10 19.08 -15.62
C PHE A 18 -6.63 19.88 -16.83
N GLU A 19 -7.29 19.76 -17.97
CA GLU A 19 -7.02 20.59 -19.15
C GLU A 19 -7.36 22.07 -18.89
N GLU A 20 -8.48 22.35 -18.22
CA GLU A 20 -8.86 23.70 -17.78
C GLU A 20 -7.82 24.29 -16.83
N ILE A 21 -7.37 23.52 -15.83
CA ILE A 21 -6.31 23.94 -14.90
C ILE A 21 -5.00 24.26 -15.63
N LEU A 22 -4.70 23.54 -16.71
CA LEU A 22 -3.49 23.68 -17.51
C LEU A 22 -3.67 24.57 -18.75
N GLU A 23 -4.79 25.29 -18.89
CA GLU A 23 -5.01 26.24 -19.99
C GLU A 23 -4.00 27.39 -19.93
N ASN A 24 -3.69 27.86 -18.71
CA ASN A 24 -2.60 28.78 -18.43
C ASN A 24 -1.50 28.02 -17.64
N PRO A 25 -0.61 27.29 -18.34
CA PRO A 25 0.30 26.34 -17.68
C PRO A 25 1.31 27.10 -16.80
N PRO A 26 1.56 26.61 -15.57
CA PRO A 26 2.61 27.17 -14.72
C PRO A 26 4.00 26.77 -15.24
N ASP A 27 5.05 27.46 -14.78
CA ASP A 27 6.44 27.08 -15.07
C ASP A 27 6.77 25.67 -14.57
N PHE A 28 6.18 25.30 -13.42
CA PHE A 28 6.24 23.96 -12.86
C PHE A 28 5.04 23.65 -11.96
N VAL A 29 4.78 22.36 -11.78
CA VAL A 29 3.81 21.81 -10.84
C VAL A 29 4.56 21.15 -9.69
N LEU A 30 4.24 21.52 -8.45
CA LEU A 30 4.70 20.84 -7.24
C LEU A 30 3.59 19.91 -6.74
N MET A 31 3.86 18.62 -6.63
CA MET A 31 2.88 17.63 -6.16
C MET A 31 3.54 16.48 -5.42
N PHE A 32 2.77 15.63 -4.73
CA PHE A 32 3.30 14.37 -4.22
C PHE A 32 3.51 13.38 -5.37
N THR A 33 4.48 12.46 -5.22
CA THR A 33 4.63 11.36 -6.19
C THR A 33 3.30 10.61 -6.34
N PRO A 34 2.78 10.47 -7.57
CA PRO A 34 1.46 9.92 -7.79
C PRO A 34 1.26 8.54 -7.16
N PHE A 35 0.21 8.41 -6.35
CA PHE A 35 -0.24 7.17 -5.74
C PHE A 35 -1.64 6.76 -6.22
N PHE A 36 -2.52 7.73 -6.44
CA PHE A 36 -3.86 7.50 -6.96
C PHE A 36 -3.95 7.72 -8.48
N HIS A 37 -4.99 7.15 -9.09
CA HIS A 37 -5.21 7.25 -10.54
C HIS A 37 -5.26 8.70 -11.04
N HIS A 38 -6.07 9.56 -10.40
CA HIS A 38 -6.21 10.96 -10.80
C HIS A 38 -4.90 11.76 -10.66
N GLU A 39 -4.06 11.45 -9.68
CA GLU A 39 -2.72 12.05 -9.55
C GLU A 39 -1.79 11.61 -10.68
N ALA A 40 -1.87 10.33 -11.07
CA ALA A 40 -1.08 9.80 -12.18
C ALA A 40 -1.53 10.42 -13.52
N LEU A 41 -2.84 10.50 -13.74
CA LEU A 41 -3.43 11.15 -14.91
C LEU A 41 -2.99 12.62 -15.02
N PHE A 42 -3.07 13.37 -13.92
CA PHE A 42 -2.64 14.77 -13.91
C PHE A 42 -1.12 14.91 -14.17
N TYR A 43 -0.31 14.05 -13.56
CA TYR A 43 1.14 14.01 -13.79
C TYR A 43 1.46 13.78 -15.27
N ASP A 44 0.81 12.78 -15.89
CA ASP A 44 1.05 12.43 -17.29
C ASP A 44 0.56 13.53 -18.23
N LEU A 45 -0.56 14.20 -17.93
CA LEU A 45 -1.05 15.34 -18.70
C LEU A 45 -0.10 16.54 -18.62
N CYS A 46 0.47 16.83 -17.44
CA CYS A 46 1.50 17.85 -17.28
C CYS A 46 2.70 17.55 -18.19
N LYS A 47 3.18 16.30 -18.20
CA LYS A 47 4.29 15.87 -19.06
C LYS A 47 3.95 16.00 -20.54
N PHE A 48 2.76 15.60 -20.95
CA PHE A 48 2.29 15.74 -22.32
C PHE A 48 2.26 17.20 -22.80
N LYS A 49 1.83 18.13 -21.92
CA LYS A 49 1.84 19.58 -22.19
C LYS A 49 3.21 20.24 -21.98
N ASN A 50 4.28 19.48 -21.78
CA ASN A 50 5.64 19.97 -21.49
C ASN A 50 5.73 20.86 -20.23
N VAL A 51 4.83 20.67 -19.26
CA VAL A 51 4.89 21.33 -17.94
C VAL A 51 5.83 20.55 -17.04
N LYS A 52 6.80 21.23 -16.42
CA LYS A 52 7.77 20.59 -15.52
C LYS A 52 7.05 20.13 -14.24
N VAL A 53 7.25 18.88 -13.83
CA VAL A 53 6.68 18.35 -12.58
C VAL A 53 7.78 18.09 -11.56
N LEU A 54 7.64 18.68 -10.38
CA LEU A 54 8.46 18.47 -9.21
C LEU A 54 7.67 17.58 -8.22
N ASP A 55 7.78 16.26 -8.37
CA ASP A 55 7.12 15.34 -7.46
C ASP A 55 7.91 15.15 -6.16
N ILE A 56 7.25 15.18 -5.01
CA ILE A 56 7.85 14.97 -3.69
C ILE A 56 7.58 13.53 -3.25
N TYR A 57 8.65 12.76 -3.07
CA TYR A 57 8.62 11.42 -2.50
C TYR A 57 9.27 11.41 -1.11
N GLN A 58 8.60 10.85 -0.11
CA GLN A 58 9.21 10.59 1.19
C GLN A 58 10.18 9.41 1.06
N SER A 59 11.47 9.64 1.32
CA SER A 59 12.48 8.58 1.24
C SER A 59 12.27 7.54 2.33
N ARG A 60 12.74 6.31 2.06
CA ARG A 60 12.90 5.28 3.09
C ARG A 60 14.05 5.59 4.05
N LEU A 61 14.91 6.56 3.71
CA LEU A 61 15.87 7.13 4.63
C LEU A 61 15.14 8.19 5.48
N PRO A 62 15.10 8.06 6.81
CA PRO A 62 14.38 8.97 7.69
C PRO A 62 14.85 10.41 7.53
N SER A 63 13.89 11.32 7.65
CA SER A 63 14.09 12.76 7.52
C SER A 63 14.58 13.21 6.13
N HIS A 64 14.51 12.34 5.11
CA HIS A 64 14.87 12.69 3.73
C HIS A 64 13.65 12.59 2.80
N SER A 65 13.57 13.52 1.85
CA SER A 65 12.61 13.50 0.76
C SER A 65 13.34 13.71 -0.57
N VAL A 66 12.81 13.12 -1.63
CA VAL A 66 13.33 13.25 -2.98
C VAL A 66 12.38 14.11 -3.79
N ILE A 67 12.92 15.18 -4.38
CA ILE A 67 12.21 15.97 -5.40
C ILE A 67 12.51 15.40 -6.78
N SER A 68 11.49 15.34 -7.62
CA SER A 68 11.50 14.81 -8.98
C SER A 68 11.93 13.35 -9.06
N LEU A 69 11.42 12.49 -8.16
CA LEU A 69 11.81 11.08 -8.12
C LEU A 69 11.49 10.37 -9.44
N LYS A 70 10.29 10.57 -10.02
CA LYS A 70 9.91 9.89 -11.26
C LYS A 70 10.87 10.23 -12.42
N ASP A 71 11.26 11.49 -12.55
CA ASP A 71 12.20 11.93 -13.59
C ASP A 71 13.61 11.34 -13.38
N LYS A 72 14.05 11.26 -12.13
CA LYS A 72 15.33 10.63 -11.77
C LYS A 72 15.34 9.13 -12.11
N LEU A 73 14.24 8.42 -11.83
CA LEU A 73 14.11 7.00 -12.14
C LEU A 73 14.14 6.72 -13.66
N GLN A 74 13.55 7.59 -14.48
CA GLN A 74 13.65 7.47 -15.94
C GLN A 74 15.09 7.61 -16.45
N LYS A 75 15.92 8.39 -15.74
CA LYS A 75 17.33 8.60 -16.05
C LYS A 75 18.27 7.65 -15.28
N PHE A 76 17.74 6.58 -14.69
CA PHE A 76 18.54 5.64 -13.88
C PHE A 76 19.72 5.05 -14.64
N ASN A 77 19.58 4.75 -15.94
CA ASN A 77 20.67 4.20 -16.75
C ASN A 77 21.87 5.16 -16.91
N THR A 78 21.65 6.46 -16.72
CA THR A 78 22.68 7.50 -16.74
C THR A 78 23.11 7.94 -15.35
N PHE A 79 22.59 7.30 -14.30
CA PHE A 79 22.96 7.60 -12.94
C PHE A 79 24.42 7.20 -12.70
N GLN A 80 25.23 8.17 -12.28
CA GLN A 80 26.57 7.92 -11.79
C GLN A 80 26.53 7.94 -10.26
N ASN A 81 27.13 6.92 -9.66
CA ASN A 81 27.38 6.92 -8.23
C ASN A 81 28.38 8.03 -7.93
N ASP A 82 28.16 8.76 -6.84
CA ASP A 82 29.03 9.87 -6.41
C ASP A 82 30.18 9.39 -5.52
N ASP A 83 30.44 8.08 -5.50
CA ASP A 83 31.41 7.39 -4.64
C ASP A 83 31.27 7.73 -3.15
N SER A 84 30.06 8.11 -2.70
CA SER A 84 29.77 8.43 -1.28
C SER A 84 30.07 7.28 -0.30
N PHE A 85 30.24 6.05 -0.80
CA PHE A 85 30.54 4.87 0.00
C PHE A 85 31.72 4.11 -0.60
N GLU A 86 32.76 3.90 0.19
CA GLU A 86 33.99 3.19 -0.22
C GLU A 86 33.75 1.69 -0.45
N SER A 87 32.78 1.10 0.25
CA SER A 87 32.44 -0.33 0.13
C SER A 87 30.97 -0.65 0.43
N PHE A 88 30.52 -1.83 0.02
CA PHE A 88 29.21 -2.35 0.40
C PHE A 88 29.04 -2.50 1.93
N SER A 89 30.13 -2.78 2.65
CA SER A 89 30.14 -2.79 4.12
C SER A 89 29.83 -1.42 4.69
N ASP A 90 30.35 -0.34 4.09
CA ASP A 90 30.08 1.03 4.55
C ASP A 90 28.63 1.43 4.30
N LEU A 91 28.09 1.09 3.12
CA LEU A 91 26.68 1.26 2.82
C LEU A 91 25.80 0.50 3.82
N ARG A 92 26.13 -0.77 4.10
CA ARG A 92 25.39 -1.59 5.08
C ARG A 92 25.47 -0.99 6.47
N ARG A 93 26.63 -0.49 6.89
CA ARG A 93 26.82 0.18 8.18
C ARG A 93 25.97 1.45 8.26
N TYR A 94 25.97 2.26 7.21
CA TYR A 94 25.15 3.47 7.10
C TYR A 94 23.66 3.14 7.24
N VAL A 95 23.15 2.19 6.44
CA VAL A 95 21.75 1.75 6.50
C VAL A 95 21.39 1.17 7.86
N ASN A 96 22.25 0.35 8.47
CA ASN A 96 22.00 -0.22 9.80
C ASN A 96 21.99 0.85 10.89
N ASN A 97 22.91 1.83 10.84
CA ASN A 97 22.93 2.95 11.77
C ASN A 97 21.65 3.79 11.67
N ILE A 98 21.16 3.98 10.45
CA ILE A 98 19.88 4.66 10.19
C ILE A 98 18.71 3.85 10.72
N ALA A 99 18.62 2.55 10.37
CA ALA A 99 17.58 1.65 10.83
C ALA A 99 17.53 1.55 12.37
N SER A 100 18.69 1.62 13.03
CA SER A 100 18.79 1.63 14.50
C SER A 100 18.34 2.95 15.14
N LYS A 101 18.39 4.06 14.39
CA LYS A 101 17.90 5.38 14.80
C LYS A 101 16.45 5.62 14.40
N ASP A 102 15.91 4.77 13.52
CA ASP A 102 14.53 4.79 13.07
C ASP A 102 13.58 4.29 14.16
N ASN A 103 13.36 5.16 15.14
CA ASN A 103 12.14 5.17 15.94
C ASN A 103 10.91 5.62 15.12
N PHE A 104 11.02 5.71 13.78
CA PHE A 104 9.89 5.64 12.86
C PHE A 104 9.34 4.20 12.76
N GLY A 105 9.14 3.55 13.91
CA GLY A 105 7.88 2.84 14.01
C GLY A 105 6.83 3.88 13.64
N PHE A 106 5.98 3.61 12.64
CA PHE A 106 4.63 4.17 12.69
C PHE A 106 4.24 3.98 14.13
N GLN A 107 4.24 5.05 14.91
CA GLN A 107 4.08 4.89 16.33
C GLN A 107 2.74 4.20 16.41
N ASN A 108 2.77 2.92 16.79
CA ASN A 108 1.79 2.38 17.69
C ASN A 108 2.02 3.20 18.97
N GLN A 109 1.76 4.52 18.92
CA GLN A 109 0.91 5.09 19.90
C GLN A 109 -0.29 4.18 19.79
N ASP A 110 -0.27 3.14 20.63
CA ASP A 110 -1.45 2.74 21.33
C ASP A 110 -2.06 4.05 21.78
N PHE A 111 -2.91 4.62 20.92
CA PHE A 111 -4.00 5.43 21.37
C PHE A 111 -4.75 4.44 22.25
N GLN A 112 -4.30 4.32 23.51
CA GLN A 112 -4.95 3.63 24.60
C GLN A 112 -6.19 4.47 24.91
N ASN A 113 -7.03 4.63 23.90
CA ASN A 113 -8.36 5.14 24.04
C ASN A 113 -9.08 4.00 24.73
N SER A 114 -9.29 4.19 26.03
CA SER A 114 -10.23 3.38 26.79
C SER A 114 -11.50 3.15 25.96
N LYS A 115 -12.15 1.99 26.09
CA LYS A 115 -13.42 1.72 25.40
C LYS A 115 -14.44 2.86 25.62
N LYS A 116 -14.37 3.54 26.77
CA LYS A 116 -15.16 4.75 27.09
C LYS A 116 -14.84 5.93 26.16
N ASN A 117 -13.57 6.23 25.90
CA ASN A 117 -13.17 7.30 24.98
C ASN A 117 -13.61 7.01 23.55
N LEU A 118 -13.54 5.74 23.12
CA LEU A 118 -14.05 5.35 21.79
C LEU A 118 -15.57 5.59 21.67
N VAL A 119 -16.33 5.18 22.69
CA VAL A 119 -17.79 5.41 22.72
C VAL A 119 -18.10 6.91 22.75
N LYS A 120 -17.39 7.68 23.58
CA LYS A 120 -17.53 9.14 23.66
C LYS A 120 -17.22 9.80 22.31
N ALA A 121 -16.16 9.37 21.62
CA ALA A 121 -15.82 9.86 20.29
C ALA A 121 -16.90 9.51 19.25
N GLY A 122 -17.44 8.30 19.29
CA GLY A 122 -18.54 7.88 18.42
C GLY A 122 -19.82 8.69 18.65
N LEU A 123 -20.18 8.96 19.92
CA LEU A 123 -21.32 9.81 20.28
C LEU A 123 -21.09 11.25 19.83
N ASN A 124 -19.91 11.82 20.09
CA ASN A 124 -19.56 13.16 19.62
C ASN A 124 -19.63 13.25 18.09
N PHE A 125 -19.11 12.25 17.37
CA PHE A 125 -19.18 12.20 15.91
C PHE A 125 -20.63 12.16 15.38
N LEU A 126 -21.50 11.39 16.02
CA LEU A 126 -22.92 11.32 15.68
C LEU A 126 -23.63 12.65 15.93
N LEU A 127 -23.46 13.20 17.12
CA LEU A 127 -24.22 14.34 17.61
C LEU A 127 -23.70 15.69 17.09
N ASN A 128 -22.45 15.77 16.62
CA ASN A 128 -21.87 17.03 16.16
C ASN A 128 -22.60 17.59 14.92
N PRO A 129 -23.33 18.71 15.02
CA PRO A 129 -24.10 19.25 13.90
C PRO A 129 -23.22 19.78 12.76
N ASP A 130 -21.97 20.14 13.04
CA ASP A 130 -21.01 20.73 12.08
C ASP A 130 -20.26 19.72 11.21
N TYR A 131 -20.88 18.57 10.92
CA TYR A 131 -20.28 17.56 10.04
C TYR A 131 -20.36 17.98 8.56
N LYS A 132 -19.53 18.95 8.17
CA LYS A 132 -19.43 19.48 6.79
C LYS A 132 -18.43 18.71 5.92
N LEU A 133 -17.72 17.72 6.46
CA LEU A 133 -16.70 16.95 5.73
C LEU A 133 -17.16 16.35 4.38
N PRO A 134 -18.39 15.80 4.24
CA PRO A 134 -18.89 15.32 2.95
C PRO A 134 -19.07 16.42 1.89
N GLN A 135 -19.15 17.68 2.31
CA GLN A 135 -19.34 18.85 1.44
C GLN A 135 -17.99 19.42 0.98
N THR A 136 -16.93 19.27 1.77
CA THR A 136 -15.62 19.89 1.49
C THR A 136 -14.59 18.91 0.93
N HIS A 137 -14.76 17.61 1.13
CA HIS A 137 -13.84 16.59 0.63
C HIS A 137 -14.57 15.53 -0.20
N TYR A 138 -14.25 15.47 -1.50
CA TYR A 138 -14.92 14.57 -2.44
C TYR A 138 -14.83 13.08 -2.02
N THR A 139 -13.75 12.67 -1.35
CA THR A 139 -13.59 11.29 -0.84
C THR A 139 -14.59 10.91 0.25
N TYR A 140 -15.29 11.90 0.83
CA TYR A 140 -16.34 11.73 1.84
C TYR A 140 -17.75 11.89 1.26
N PHE A 141 -17.88 12.16 -0.04
CA PHE A 141 -19.17 12.28 -0.71
C PHE A 141 -20.02 11.01 -0.53
N GLY A 142 -21.32 11.17 -0.30
CA GLY A 142 -22.25 10.06 -0.07
C GLY A 142 -22.14 9.34 1.29
N ARG A 143 -21.19 9.74 2.17
CA ARG A 143 -21.06 9.16 3.51
C ARG A 143 -22.03 9.80 4.50
N THR A 144 -22.87 8.99 5.14
CA THR A 144 -23.67 9.42 6.30
C THR A 144 -23.01 8.97 7.60
N LYS A 145 -23.18 9.74 8.69
CA LYS A 145 -22.60 9.41 10.00
C LYS A 145 -22.96 8.00 10.47
N PHE A 146 -24.23 7.62 10.30
CA PHE A 146 -24.71 6.29 10.63
C PHE A 146 -23.98 5.19 9.84
N LYS A 147 -23.88 5.33 8.51
CA LYS A 147 -23.14 4.38 7.65
C LYS A 147 -21.67 4.28 8.06
N VAL A 148 -21.04 5.40 8.43
CA VAL A 148 -19.64 5.41 8.91
C VAL A 148 -19.50 4.57 10.19
N LEU A 149 -20.37 4.76 11.19
CA LEU A 149 -20.31 3.98 12.43
C LEU A 149 -20.66 2.51 12.24
N GLN A 150 -21.66 2.22 11.41
CA GLN A 150 -22.04 0.86 11.05
C GLN A 150 -20.86 0.15 10.38
N ASN A 151 -20.23 0.79 9.38
CA ASN A 151 -19.06 0.25 8.70
C ASN A 151 -17.88 0.05 9.65
N TYR A 152 -17.62 1.00 10.55
CA TYR A 152 -16.57 0.86 11.56
C TYR A 152 -16.78 -0.38 12.44
N SER A 153 -18.00 -0.56 12.95
CA SER A 153 -18.36 -1.71 13.79
C SER A 153 -18.23 -3.03 13.03
N MET A 154 -18.78 -3.10 11.81
CA MET A 154 -18.68 -4.28 10.94
C MET A 154 -17.22 -4.62 10.60
N ASN A 155 -16.41 -3.61 10.30
CA ASN A 155 -14.98 -3.77 9.99
C ASN A 155 -14.20 -4.28 11.20
N SER A 156 -14.49 -3.76 12.40
CA SER A 156 -13.86 -4.25 13.64
C SER A 156 -14.12 -5.76 13.87
N LEU A 157 -15.35 -6.22 13.62
CA LEU A 157 -15.69 -7.65 13.70
C LEU A 157 -14.97 -8.47 12.63
N LYS A 158 -14.93 -7.99 11.38
CA LYS A 158 -14.20 -8.64 10.28
C LYS A 158 -12.71 -8.77 10.61
N VAL A 159 -12.08 -7.70 11.08
CA VAL A 159 -10.66 -7.69 11.48
C VAL A 159 -10.40 -8.75 12.54
N LYS A 160 -11.20 -8.80 13.61
CA LYS A 160 -11.02 -9.77 14.69
C LYS A 160 -11.18 -11.21 14.21
N ARG A 161 -12.23 -11.50 13.45
CA ARG A 161 -12.50 -12.84 12.91
C ARG A 161 -11.37 -13.30 11.98
N ARG A 162 -10.94 -12.43 11.06
CA ARG A 162 -9.88 -12.74 10.09
C ARG A 162 -8.51 -12.84 10.76
N LYS A 163 -8.22 -12.00 11.75
CA LYS A 163 -6.99 -12.12 12.55
C LYS A 163 -6.95 -13.46 13.27
N LYS A 164 -8.03 -13.87 13.94
CA LYS A 164 -8.09 -15.19 14.60
C LYS A 164 -7.82 -16.33 13.63
N PHE A 165 -8.33 -16.24 12.39
CA PHE A 165 -8.00 -17.23 11.36
C PHE A 165 -6.51 -17.22 11.01
N ILE A 166 -5.92 -16.06 10.78
CA ILE A 166 -4.49 -15.91 10.48
C ILE A 166 -3.64 -16.49 11.61
N ASP A 167 -3.89 -16.07 12.85
CA ASP A 167 -3.15 -16.50 14.04
C ASP A 167 -3.17 -18.02 14.24
N ASN A 168 -4.28 -18.67 13.86
CA ASN A 168 -4.46 -20.12 14.04
C ASN A 168 -3.91 -20.97 12.89
N ASN A 169 -3.75 -20.42 11.69
CA ASN A 169 -3.45 -21.21 10.48
C ASN A 169 -2.11 -20.86 9.81
N PHE A 170 -1.47 -19.74 10.18
CA PHE A 170 -0.27 -19.25 9.50
C PHE A 170 0.99 -19.59 10.30
N ILE A 171 2.07 -19.95 9.60
CA ILE A 171 3.35 -20.27 10.25
C ILE A 171 4.18 -19.02 10.52
N PHE A 172 5.00 -19.06 11.57
CA PHE A 172 5.93 -17.97 11.90
C PHE A 172 7.37 -18.22 11.45
N LYS A 173 7.73 -19.49 11.18
CA LYS A 173 9.09 -19.91 10.83
C LYS A 173 9.04 -21.03 9.80
N PRO A 174 10.05 -21.15 8.92
CA PRO A 174 10.15 -22.26 7.99
C PRO A 174 10.33 -23.60 8.70
N THR A 175 9.81 -24.66 8.08
CA THR A 175 9.82 -26.03 8.61
C THR A 175 10.97 -26.89 8.09
N GLY A 176 11.98 -26.28 7.47
CA GLY A 176 13.23 -26.93 7.05
C GLY A 176 13.26 -27.42 5.59
N GLU A 177 12.14 -27.39 4.88
CA GLU A 177 12.12 -27.61 3.43
C GLU A 177 12.77 -26.47 2.64
N LYS A 178 13.11 -26.74 1.38
CA LYS A 178 13.44 -25.68 0.43
C LYS A 178 12.19 -24.87 0.15
N PHE A 179 12.31 -23.55 0.13
CA PHE A 179 11.17 -22.67 -0.08
C PHE A 179 11.50 -21.49 -0.98
N VAL A 180 10.46 -20.91 -1.58
CA VAL A 180 10.47 -19.60 -2.21
C VAL A 180 9.50 -18.71 -1.43
N LEU A 181 9.96 -17.54 -1.00
CA LEU A 181 9.11 -16.57 -0.29
C LEU A 181 8.44 -15.63 -1.28
N TYR A 182 7.11 -15.56 -1.24
CA TYR A 182 6.29 -14.60 -1.96
C TYR A 182 5.55 -13.68 -0.98
N PRO A 183 6.00 -12.42 -0.80
CA PRO A 183 5.28 -11.45 0.02
C PRO A 183 4.05 -10.91 -0.74
N LEU A 184 2.87 -11.02 -0.13
CA LEU A 184 1.65 -10.40 -0.62
C LEU A 184 1.79 -8.87 -0.56
N GLN A 185 1.42 -8.18 -1.64
CA GLN A 185 1.28 -6.72 -1.65
C GLN A 185 -0.10 -6.34 -1.07
N LEU A 186 -0.30 -5.10 -0.60
CA LEU A 186 -1.65 -4.68 -0.17
C LEU A 186 -2.56 -4.46 -1.37
N ASP A 187 -3.79 -4.95 -1.28
CA ASP A 187 -4.82 -4.67 -2.28
C ASP A 187 -5.12 -3.16 -2.30
N SER A 188 -5.22 -2.57 -3.50
CA SER A 188 -5.40 -1.13 -3.71
C SER A 188 -4.21 -0.26 -3.27
N GLU A 189 -2.99 -0.67 -3.64
CA GLU A 189 -1.80 0.18 -3.70
C GLU A 189 -1.42 0.49 -5.16
N SER A 190 -0.74 1.63 -5.37
CA SER A 190 -0.20 2.01 -6.68
C SER A 190 0.74 0.97 -7.28
N SER A 191 1.47 0.25 -6.42
CA SER A 191 2.36 -0.85 -6.79
C SER A 191 1.65 -1.96 -7.59
N LEU A 192 0.39 -2.26 -7.27
CA LEU A 192 -0.43 -3.23 -8.00
C LEU A 192 -1.28 -2.57 -9.08
N LEU A 193 -1.98 -1.48 -8.74
CA LEU A 193 -3.02 -0.92 -9.62
C LEU A 193 -2.47 -0.08 -10.76
N ILE A 194 -1.30 0.54 -10.59
CA ILE A 194 -0.69 1.44 -11.57
C ILE A 194 0.58 0.81 -12.15
N ASN A 195 1.49 0.35 -11.29
CA ASN A 195 2.81 -0.11 -11.73
C ASN A 195 2.82 -1.54 -12.27
N SER A 196 1.78 -2.34 -12.00
CA SER A 196 1.74 -3.75 -12.37
C SER A 196 0.34 -4.21 -12.81
N PRO A 197 -0.24 -3.57 -13.85
CA PRO A 197 -1.65 -3.76 -14.21
C PRO A 197 -1.99 -5.20 -14.64
N PHE A 198 -1.01 -5.94 -15.18
CA PHE A 198 -1.20 -7.35 -15.58
C PHE A 198 -1.09 -8.35 -14.43
N HIS A 199 -0.70 -7.89 -13.23
CA HIS A 199 -0.37 -8.72 -12.08
C HIS A 199 -1.23 -8.39 -10.85
N ILE A 200 -2.41 -7.79 -11.07
CA ILE A 200 -3.33 -7.42 -9.99
C ILE A 200 -3.90 -8.66 -9.27
N ASN A 201 -4.13 -9.76 -10.00
CA ASN A 201 -4.63 -10.99 -9.42
C ASN A 201 -3.51 -11.81 -8.76
N GLN A 202 -3.17 -11.44 -7.53
CA GLN A 202 -2.12 -12.11 -6.75
C GLN A 202 -2.38 -13.61 -6.55
N ILE A 203 -3.64 -14.06 -6.48
CA ILE A 203 -3.97 -15.49 -6.36
C ILE A 203 -3.51 -16.25 -7.62
N GLU A 204 -3.72 -15.67 -8.80
CA GLU A 204 -3.29 -16.30 -10.05
C GLU A 204 -1.76 -16.34 -10.17
N ILE A 205 -1.08 -15.30 -9.69
CA ILE A 205 0.39 -15.29 -9.59
C ILE A 205 0.87 -16.41 -8.66
N ILE A 206 0.27 -16.54 -7.48
CA ILE A 206 0.61 -17.61 -6.52
C ILE A 206 0.42 -18.98 -7.17
N LYS A 207 -0.68 -19.21 -7.88
CA LYS A 207 -0.91 -20.47 -8.62
C LYS A 207 0.17 -20.72 -9.66
N ASN A 208 0.52 -19.71 -10.46
CA ASN A 208 1.53 -19.85 -11.50
C ASN A 208 2.91 -20.15 -10.92
N ILE A 209 3.28 -19.47 -9.82
CA ILE A 209 4.53 -19.76 -9.11
C ILE A 209 4.50 -21.18 -8.55
N ALA A 210 3.46 -21.55 -7.80
CA ALA A 210 3.36 -22.87 -7.18
C ALA A 210 3.44 -24.02 -8.20
N LYS A 211 2.82 -23.86 -9.38
CA LYS A 211 2.90 -24.83 -10.49
C LYS A 211 4.28 -24.90 -11.17
N SER A 212 5.07 -23.84 -11.06
CA SER A 212 6.39 -23.74 -11.68
C SER A 212 7.53 -24.14 -10.75
N LEU A 213 7.26 -24.35 -9.46
CA LEU A 213 8.28 -24.74 -8.49
C LEU A 213 8.74 -26.19 -8.70
N PRO A 214 10.04 -26.49 -8.48
CA PRO A 214 10.52 -27.86 -8.43
C PRO A 214 9.83 -28.66 -7.31
N ILE A 215 9.76 -29.98 -7.47
CA ILE A 215 8.97 -30.87 -6.60
C ILE A 215 9.34 -30.82 -5.10
N ASN A 216 10.57 -30.44 -4.77
CA ASN A 216 11.07 -30.34 -3.41
C ASN A 216 11.02 -28.92 -2.81
N TYR A 217 10.36 -27.97 -3.49
CA TYR A 217 10.16 -26.61 -3.00
C TYR A 217 8.72 -26.37 -2.53
N LYS A 218 8.57 -25.56 -1.49
CA LYS A 218 7.30 -24.95 -1.13
C LYS A 218 7.27 -23.45 -1.46
N LEU A 219 6.09 -22.96 -1.81
CA LEU A 219 5.83 -21.53 -1.91
C LEU A 219 5.31 -21.00 -0.58
N TYR A 220 6.08 -20.12 0.04
CA TYR A 220 5.71 -19.47 1.28
C TYR A 220 5.09 -18.12 0.97
N VAL A 221 3.80 -17.98 1.23
CA VAL A 221 3.04 -16.76 0.95
C VAL A 221 2.89 -15.96 2.22
N LYS A 222 3.66 -14.87 2.35
CA LYS A 222 3.65 -14.01 3.54
C LYS A 222 2.66 -12.87 3.40
N GLU A 223 1.75 -12.75 4.35
CA GLU A 223 0.81 -11.62 4.38
C GLU A 223 1.51 -10.31 4.76
N HIS A 224 1.02 -9.20 4.22
CA HIS A 224 1.53 -7.87 4.50
C HIS A 224 1.11 -7.41 5.91
N PRO A 225 2.02 -6.90 6.75
CA PRO A 225 1.70 -6.41 8.10
C PRO A 225 0.58 -5.35 8.12
N SER A 226 0.61 -4.43 7.16
CA SER A 226 -0.38 -3.36 7.02
C SER A 226 -1.76 -3.83 6.51
N ALA A 227 -1.93 -5.12 6.17
CA ALA A 227 -3.23 -5.62 5.69
C ALA A 227 -4.31 -5.51 6.77
N LYS A 228 -3.92 -5.42 8.05
CA LYS A 228 -4.82 -5.10 9.17
C LYS A 228 -5.63 -3.82 8.95
N TYR A 229 -5.01 -2.79 8.37
CA TYR A 229 -5.65 -1.50 8.11
C TYR A 229 -6.61 -1.55 6.91
N ARG A 230 -6.56 -2.64 6.12
CA ARG A 230 -7.48 -2.94 5.01
C ARG A 230 -8.42 -4.10 5.35
N ASN A 231 -8.64 -4.35 6.64
CA ASN A 231 -9.52 -5.40 7.18
C ASN A 231 -9.09 -6.84 6.91
N TRP A 232 -7.81 -7.09 6.59
CA TRP A 232 -7.27 -8.36 6.11
C TRP A 232 -7.97 -8.86 4.83
N ARG A 233 -7.38 -9.83 4.12
CA ARG A 233 -8.12 -10.52 3.05
C ARG A 233 -9.25 -11.36 3.63
N SER A 234 -10.21 -11.73 2.79
CA SER A 234 -11.27 -12.65 3.24
C SER A 234 -10.67 -14.00 3.62
N ILE A 235 -11.34 -14.71 4.53
CA ILE A 235 -10.95 -16.07 4.90
C ILE A 235 -10.99 -16.98 3.68
N GLU A 236 -12.01 -16.84 2.83
CA GLU A 236 -12.14 -17.55 1.56
C GLU A 236 -10.90 -17.36 0.66
N THR A 237 -10.34 -16.15 0.59
CA THR A 237 -9.10 -15.91 -0.17
C THR A 237 -7.93 -16.68 0.44
N TYR A 238 -7.78 -16.70 1.75
CA TYR A 238 -6.73 -17.49 2.39
C TYR A 238 -6.93 -18.99 2.19
N GLU A 239 -8.16 -19.49 2.31
CA GLU A 239 -8.51 -20.89 2.05
C GLU A 239 -8.20 -21.30 0.61
N LYS A 240 -8.45 -20.42 -0.37
CA LYS A 240 -8.06 -20.61 -1.77
C LYS A 240 -6.55 -20.68 -1.98
N ILE A 241 -5.77 -19.96 -1.17
CA ILE A 241 -4.30 -20.00 -1.25
C ILE A 241 -3.79 -21.27 -0.57
N SER A 242 -4.28 -21.61 0.63
CA SER A 242 -3.86 -22.79 1.38
C SER A 242 -4.29 -24.11 0.75
N SER A 243 -5.29 -24.11 -0.12
CA SER A 243 -5.72 -25.31 -0.87
C SER A 243 -4.79 -25.65 -2.04
N LEU A 244 -3.90 -24.73 -2.43
CA LEU A 244 -2.91 -25.00 -3.46
C LEU A 244 -1.84 -25.96 -2.93
N PRO A 245 -1.46 -26.99 -3.70
CA PRO A 245 -0.41 -27.90 -3.28
C PRO A 245 0.92 -27.14 -3.13
N ASN A 246 1.73 -27.58 -2.16
CA ASN A 246 3.05 -26.99 -1.87
C ASN A 246 3.03 -25.51 -1.47
N VAL A 247 1.88 -24.94 -1.10
CA VAL A 247 1.77 -23.56 -0.60
C VAL A 247 1.59 -23.54 0.90
N GLN A 248 2.31 -22.65 1.59
CA GLN A 248 2.19 -22.42 3.02
C GLN A 248 1.98 -20.92 3.30
N LEU A 249 0.97 -20.59 4.10
CA LEU A 249 0.71 -19.21 4.51
C LEU A 249 1.63 -18.82 5.69
N VAL A 250 2.31 -17.69 5.56
CA VAL A 250 3.24 -17.14 6.55
C VAL A 250 2.63 -15.92 7.24
N HIS A 251 2.71 -15.93 8.57
CA HIS A 251 2.10 -14.91 9.43
C HIS A 251 2.68 -13.51 9.12
N PRO A 252 1.86 -12.45 9.09
CA PRO A 252 2.34 -11.10 8.75
C PRO A 252 3.41 -10.59 9.72
N GLU A 253 3.36 -11.01 10.98
CA GLU A 253 4.34 -10.64 12.02
C GLU A 253 5.56 -11.56 12.06
N ALA A 254 5.66 -12.54 11.14
CA ALA A 254 6.84 -13.38 11.06
C ALA A 254 8.08 -12.54 10.67
N GLU A 255 9.17 -12.66 11.42
CA GLU A 255 10.39 -11.91 11.15
C GLU A 255 10.98 -12.31 9.79
N SER A 256 11.22 -11.34 8.92
CA SER A 256 11.76 -11.61 7.58
C SER A 256 13.12 -12.32 7.64
N ASN A 257 13.93 -12.07 8.68
CA ASN A 257 15.22 -12.73 8.89
C ASN A 257 15.12 -14.25 9.03
N ASN A 258 13.98 -14.78 9.47
CA ASN A 258 13.77 -16.23 9.54
C ASN A 258 13.62 -16.88 8.15
N PHE A 259 13.41 -16.09 7.10
CA PHE A 259 13.18 -16.54 5.72
C PHE A 259 14.26 -16.10 4.74
N LEU A 260 15.31 -15.44 5.24
CA LEU A 260 16.51 -15.14 4.48
C LEU A 260 17.52 -16.26 4.74
N GLU A 261 18.21 -16.73 3.70
CA GLU A 261 19.35 -17.63 3.88
C GLU A 261 20.40 -16.94 4.77
N LYS A 262 21.03 -17.73 5.63
CA LYS A 262 22.20 -17.30 6.39
C LYS A 262 23.47 -17.53 5.58
#